data_AF-A0A4Q5WAN1-F1
#
_entry.id   AF-A0A4Q5WAN1-F1
#
_cell.length_a   1.000
_cell.length_b   1.000
_cell.length_c   1.000
_cell.angle_alpha   90.00
_cell.angle_beta   90.00
_cell.angle_gamma   90.00
#
_symmetry.space_group_name_H-M   'P 1'
#
loop_
_entity.id
_entity.type
_entity.pdbx_description
1 polymer ?
#
loop_
_entity_poly.entity_id
_entity_poly.type
_entity_poly.pdbx_seq_one_letter_code
_entity_poly.pdbx_strand_id
1 'polypeptide(L)'
;MLRLLAYSYAVPGPNPEKSLVVDLGIDLMKVMSLLGESAARRPAGPSNPHCNAGMSFTALRDSAPLPHNAASRRFFVERMAELSRGARKLDQADERISRATSMLEALATRAQQLDTMSDTPAQAAGPEPQQHTPAPAALIDGAEVVDGEKVQITFNGKLCIHARFCVTGAPRVFLANVKGPWIHPDDMDSEELMAVARECPSGAIQYRRRDGGREEQPPPVNLIMVRESGPYAFRGDLTLNGKKAGYRATLCRCGASKNKPYCDGSHH
;
A
#
# COMPACT_ATOMS: atom_id res chain seq x y z
N MET A 1 2.74 7.54 -16.12
CA MET A 1 1.86 6.79 -15.19
C MET A 1 2.65 6.24 -14.02
N LEU A 2 3.41 5.15 -14.18
CA LEU A 2 4.18 4.55 -13.06
C LEU A 2 5.15 5.53 -12.38
N ARG A 3 5.83 6.39 -13.15
CA ARG A 3 6.69 7.45 -12.58
C ARG A 3 5.92 8.48 -11.75
N LEU A 4 4.68 8.82 -12.09
CA LEU A 4 3.85 9.73 -11.29
C LEU A 4 3.45 9.07 -9.96
N LEU A 5 3.06 7.80 -10.01
CA LEU A 5 2.73 7.04 -8.80
C LEU A 5 3.95 6.84 -7.89
N ALA A 6 5.10 6.45 -8.46
CA ALA A 6 6.34 6.33 -7.69
C ALA A 6 6.74 7.68 -7.09
N TYR A 7 6.67 8.76 -7.86
CA TYR A 7 6.94 10.13 -7.40
C TYR A 7 6.04 10.54 -6.22
N SER A 8 4.77 10.12 -6.18
CA SER A 8 3.88 10.44 -5.05
C SER A 8 4.41 9.96 -3.68
N TYR A 9 5.28 8.93 -3.66
CA TYR A 9 5.96 8.46 -2.45
C TYR A 9 7.13 9.35 -2.03
N ALA A 10 7.74 10.07 -2.97
CA ALA A 10 8.77 11.06 -2.68
C ALA A 10 8.20 12.41 -2.22
N VAL A 11 6.91 12.66 -2.43
CA VAL A 11 6.22 13.88 -1.96
C VAL A 11 5.65 13.62 -0.54
N PRO A 12 6.14 14.30 0.51
CA PRO A 12 5.61 14.19 1.86
C PRO A 12 4.16 14.71 1.91
N GLY A 13 3.30 14.05 2.70
CA GLY A 13 1.93 14.50 2.92
C GLY A 13 1.79 15.32 4.20
N PRO A 14 0.74 16.16 4.34
CA PRO A 14 -0.24 16.51 3.31
C PRO A 14 0.32 17.59 2.36
N ASN A 15 0.31 17.33 1.04
CA ASN A 15 0.77 18.28 0.03
C ASN A 15 -0.14 18.18 -1.22
N PRO A 16 -0.71 19.29 -1.73
CA PRO A 16 -1.58 19.28 -2.91
C PRO A 16 -0.90 18.69 -4.15
N GLU A 17 0.42 18.82 -4.26
CA GLU A 17 1.21 18.18 -5.32
C GLU A 17 1.04 16.66 -5.32
N LYS A 18 1.00 16.04 -4.13
CA LYS A 18 0.85 14.58 -3.99
C LYS A 18 -0.47 14.10 -4.58
N SER A 19 -1.58 14.77 -4.23
CA SER A 19 -2.90 14.44 -4.77
C SER A 19 -2.94 14.63 -6.28
N LEU A 20 -2.42 15.76 -6.76
CA LEU A 20 -2.36 16.07 -8.18
C LEU A 20 -1.61 14.99 -8.98
N VAL A 21 -0.42 14.56 -8.53
CA VAL A 21 0.36 13.54 -9.26
C VAL A 21 -0.28 12.15 -9.22
N VAL A 22 -0.96 11.80 -8.12
CA VAL A 22 -1.74 10.55 -8.02
C VAL A 22 -2.89 10.58 -9.02
N ASP A 23 -3.66 11.66 -9.04
CA ASP A 23 -4.79 11.81 -9.97
C ASP A 23 -4.31 11.78 -11.42
N LEU A 24 -3.20 12.47 -11.73
CA LEU A 24 -2.61 12.45 -13.09
C LEU A 24 -2.16 11.03 -13.48
N GLY A 25 -1.62 10.27 -12.51
CA GLY A 25 -1.24 8.88 -12.69
C GLY A 25 -2.44 7.98 -13.03
N ILE A 26 -3.52 8.08 -12.25
CA ILE A 26 -4.74 7.29 -12.42
C ILE A 26 -5.45 7.65 -13.74
N ASP A 27 -5.58 8.93 -14.06
CA ASP A 27 -6.27 9.33 -15.28
C ASP A 27 -5.49 8.90 -16.54
N LEU A 28 -4.16 8.89 -16.46
CA LEU A 28 -3.33 8.34 -17.54
C LEU A 28 -3.51 6.82 -17.71
N MET A 29 -3.84 6.06 -16.65
CA MET A 29 -4.24 4.65 -16.81
C MET A 29 -5.49 4.52 -17.69
N LYS A 30 -6.50 5.36 -17.44
CA LYS A 30 -7.76 5.36 -18.19
C LYS A 30 -7.52 5.68 -19.68
N VAL A 31 -6.64 6.65 -19.95
CA VAL A 31 -6.19 6.96 -21.33
C VAL A 31 -5.55 5.74 -21.99
N MET A 32 -4.63 5.06 -21.29
CA MET A 32 -3.93 3.91 -21.83
C MET A 32 -4.86 2.74 -22.15
N SER A 33 -5.94 2.55 -21.39
CA SER A 33 -6.97 1.55 -21.71
C SER A 33 -7.64 1.85 -23.06
N LEU A 34 -8.04 3.09 -23.32
CA LEU A 34 -8.67 3.48 -24.58
C LEU A 34 -7.73 3.28 -25.78
N LEU A 35 -6.49 3.74 -25.66
CA LEU A 35 -5.48 3.58 -26.72
C LEU A 35 -5.15 2.11 -26.94
N GLY A 36 -5.06 1.33 -25.87
CA GLY A 36 -4.79 -0.09 -25.91
C GLY A 36 -5.89 -0.90 -26.58
N GLU A 37 -7.16 -0.62 -26.25
CA GLU A 37 -8.31 -1.23 -26.90
C GLU A 37 -8.40 -0.89 -28.39
N SER A 38 -8.07 0.34 -28.79
CA SER A 38 -7.99 0.72 -30.20
C SER A 38 -6.89 -0.07 -30.91
N ALA A 39 -5.69 -0.10 -30.33
CA ALA A 39 -4.56 -0.85 -30.89
C ALA A 39 -4.91 -2.35 -31.05
N ALA A 40 -5.52 -2.96 -30.04
CA ALA A 40 -5.88 -4.37 -30.03
C ALA A 40 -7.02 -4.77 -31.00
N ARG A 41 -7.63 -3.80 -31.69
CA ARG A 41 -8.68 -4.01 -32.70
C ARG A 41 -8.21 -3.73 -34.12
N ARG A 42 -7.02 -3.16 -34.28
CA ARG A 42 -6.43 -2.94 -35.62
C ARG A 42 -5.88 -4.27 -36.15
N PRO A 43 -5.91 -4.52 -37.47
CA PRO A 43 -5.26 -5.69 -38.05
C PRO A 43 -3.77 -5.74 -37.68
N ALA A 44 -3.25 -6.95 -37.43
CA ALA A 44 -1.86 -7.18 -37.07
C ALA A 44 -0.88 -6.70 -38.16
N GLY A 45 -1.33 -6.71 -39.41
CA GLY A 45 -0.64 -6.15 -40.56
C GLY A 45 -1.16 -6.73 -41.87
N PRO A 46 -0.66 -6.26 -43.03
CA PRO A 46 -1.11 -6.71 -44.35
C PRO A 46 -0.95 -8.22 -44.57
N SER A 47 0.07 -8.84 -43.95
CA SER A 47 0.33 -10.28 -44.07
C SER A 47 -0.64 -11.16 -43.26
N ASN A 48 -1.35 -10.60 -42.28
CA ASN A 48 -2.27 -11.33 -41.41
C ASN A 48 -3.53 -10.47 -41.14
N PRO A 49 -4.36 -10.20 -42.16
CA PRO A 49 -5.46 -9.25 -42.07
C PRO A 49 -6.62 -9.72 -41.17
N HIS A 50 -6.69 -11.03 -40.90
CA HIS A 50 -7.72 -11.64 -40.05
C HIS A 50 -7.30 -11.72 -38.56
N CYS A 51 -6.06 -11.34 -38.25
CA CYS A 51 -5.56 -11.28 -36.88
C CYS A 51 -5.55 -9.82 -36.43
N ASN A 52 -5.92 -9.56 -35.19
CA ASN A 52 -5.74 -8.23 -34.61
C ASN A 52 -4.34 -8.09 -34.02
N ALA A 53 -3.83 -6.86 -33.95
CA ALA A 53 -2.59 -6.54 -33.27
C ALA A 53 -2.72 -6.87 -31.78
N GLY A 54 -1.68 -7.45 -31.19
CA GLY A 54 -1.58 -7.61 -29.75
C GLY A 54 -0.91 -6.40 -29.10
N MET A 55 -1.18 -6.17 -27.82
CA MET A 55 -0.35 -5.27 -27.02
C MET A 55 0.75 -6.05 -26.34
N SER A 56 2.00 -5.66 -26.59
CA SER A 56 3.14 -6.11 -25.80
C SER A 56 3.51 -5.02 -24.80
N PHE A 57 3.68 -5.41 -23.54
CA PHE A 57 4.19 -4.53 -22.50
C PHE A 57 5.63 -4.93 -22.19
N THR A 58 6.52 -3.95 -22.11
CA THR A 58 7.84 -4.15 -21.53
C THR A 58 7.81 -3.56 -20.13
N ALA A 59 8.21 -4.34 -19.13
CA ALA A 59 8.41 -3.81 -17.78
C ALA A 59 9.46 -2.70 -17.84
N LEU A 60 9.15 -1.55 -17.25
CA LEU A 60 10.16 -0.51 -17.05
C LEU A 60 11.30 -1.12 -16.22
N ARG A 61 12.53 -1.04 -16.74
CA ARG A 61 13.72 -1.51 -16.02
C ARG A 61 13.99 -0.72 -14.74
N ASP A 62 13.41 0.47 -14.62
CA ASP A 62 13.50 1.33 -13.45
C ASP A 62 12.21 2.15 -13.24
N SER A 63 11.65 2.06 -12.04
CA SER A 63 10.53 2.87 -11.55
C SER A 63 10.89 3.63 -10.27
N ALA A 64 12.18 3.84 -10.00
CA ALA A 64 12.64 4.65 -8.88
C ALA A 64 11.94 6.01 -8.88
N PRO A 65 11.53 6.50 -7.70
CA PRO A 65 10.90 7.80 -7.60
C PRO A 65 11.87 8.89 -8.03
N LEU A 66 11.39 9.81 -8.88
CA LEU A 66 12.12 11.04 -9.14
C LEU A 66 12.18 11.89 -7.84
N PRO A 67 13.25 12.66 -7.60
CA PRO A 67 13.35 13.51 -6.42
C PRO A 67 12.25 14.58 -6.40
N HIS A 68 11.71 14.93 -5.22
CA HIS A 68 10.77 16.05 -5.05
C HIS A 68 11.51 17.37 -5.30
N ASN A 69 11.46 17.85 -6.55
CA ASN A 69 12.07 19.11 -6.96
C ASN A 69 11.41 19.70 -8.22
N ALA A 70 11.73 20.96 -8.52
CA ALA A 70 11.25 21.65 -9.72
C ALA A 70 11.57 20.92 -11.05
N ALA A 71 12.70 20.21 -11.14
CA ALA A 71 13.08 19.50 -12.36
C ALA A 71 12.15 18.30 -12.64
N SER A 72 11.79 17.53 -11.61
CA SER A 72 10.82 16.43 -11.72
C SER A 72 9.45 16.93 -12.14
N ARG A 73 8.99 18.04 -11.57
CA ARG A 73 7.72 18.69 -11.93
C ARG A 73 7.70 19.11 -13.40
N ARG A 74 8.73 19.84 -13.84
CA ARG A 74 8.90 20.23 -15.25
C ARG A 74 8.93 19.02 -16.19
N PHE A 75 9.61 17.94 -15.80
CA PHE A 75 9.63 16.70 -16.57
C PHE A 75 8.20 16.16 -16.79
N PHE A 76 7.36 16.12 -15.76
CA PHE A 76 5.98 15.64 -15.90
C PHE A 76 5.13 16.53 -16.81
N VAL A 77 5.26 17.85 -16.70
CA VAL A 77 4.58 18.83 -17.56
C VAL A 77 4.96 18.61 -19.02
N GLU A 78 6.26 18.53 -19.32
CA GLU A 78 6.77 18.33 -20.68
C GLU A 78 6.28 17.00 -21.28
N ARG A 79 6.37 15.90 -20.51
CA ARG A 79 5.91 14.58 -20.98
C ARG A 79 4.40 14.55 -21.22
N MET A 80 3.59 15.20 -20.39
CA MET A 80 2.14 15.24 -20.60
C MET A 80 1.79 16.03 -21.87
N ALA A 81 2.47 17.16 -22.09
CA ALA A 81 2.31 17.94 -23.32
C ALA A 81 2.74 17.16 -24.57
N GLU A 82 3.83 16.38 -24.50
CA GLU A 82 4.26 15.49 -25.58
C GLU A 82 3.23 14.41 -25.89
N LEU A 83 2.68 13.73 -24.87
CA LEU A 83 1.65 12.72 -25.05
C LEU A 83 0.40 13.31 -25.72
N SER A 84 -0.05 14.49 -25.28
CA SER A 84 -1.17 15.21 -25.90
C SER A 84 -0.88 15.56 -27.37
N ARG A 85 0.32 16.07 -27.69
CA ARG A 85 0.72 16.33 -29.09
C ARG A 85 0.80 15.06 -29.93
N GLY A 86 1.27 13.96 -29.36
CA GLY A 86 1.35 12.66 -30.02
C GLY A 86 -0.04 12.10 -30.34
N ALA A 87 -0.96 12.15 -29.38
CA ALA A 87 -2.32 11.63 -29.53
C ALA A 87 -3.09 12.31 -30.67
N ARG A 88 -2.91 13.63 -30.86
CA ARG A 88 -3.52 14.38 -31.98
C ARG A 88 -3.12 13.89 -33.37
N LYS A 89 -1.98 13.19 -33.50
CA LYS A 89 -1.50 12.64 -34.78
C LYS A 89 -2.09 11.28 -35.10
N LEU A 90 -2.76 10.65 -34.13
CA LEU A 90 -3.40 9.36 -34.32
C LEU A 90 -4.70 9.53 -35.12
N ASP A 91 -5.25 8.41 -35.57
CA ASP A 91 -6.49 8.35 -36.32
C ASP A 91 -7.69 8.73 -35.45
N GLN A 92 -8.13 9.98 -35.55
CA GLN A 92 -9.21 10.54 -34.73
C GLN A 92 -10.60 10.05 -35.14
N ALA A 93 -10.74 9.25 -36.21
CA ALA A 93 -12.02 8.64 -36.57
C ALA A 93 -12.41 7.50 -35.61
N ASP A 94 -11.44 6.91 -34.90
CA ASP A 94 -11.73 5.98 -33.80
C ASP A 94 -12.14 6.77 -32.53
N GLU A 95 -13.38 6.57 -32.08
CA GLU A 95 -13.93 7.21 -30.89
C GLU A 95 -13.09 7.01 -29.62
N ARG A 96 -12.36 5.89 -29.52
CA ARG A 96 -11.46 5.65 -28.37
C ARG A 96 -10.25 6.56 -28.44
N ILE A 97 -9.70 6.73 -29.64
CA ILE A 97 -8.56 7.61 -29.87
C ILE A 97 -8.97 9.06 -29.65
N SER A 98 -10.09 9.51 -30.23
CA SER A 98 -10.55 10.89 -30.04
C SER A 98 -10.84 11.21 -28.57
N ARG A 99 -11.50 10.30 -27.85
CA ARG A 99 -11.71 10.43 -26.39
C ARG A 99 -10.39 10.45 -25.62
N ALA A 100 -9.45 9.57 -25.94
CA ALA A 100 -8.13 9.54 -25.32
C ALA A 100 -7.35 10.84 -25.57
N THR A 101 -7.43 11.40 -26.78
CA THR A 101 -6.84 12.69 -27.15
C THR A 101 -7.40 13.81 -26.27
N SER A 102 -8.72 13.93 -26.15
CA SER A 102 -9.35 14.96 -25.31
C SER A 102 -8.96 14.80 -23.83
N MET A 103 -8.88 13.57 -23.33
CA MET A 103 -8.41 13.30 -21.96
C MET A 103 -6.94 13.71 -21.77
N LEU A 104 -6.06 13.42 -22.73
CA LEU A 104 -4.66 13.83 -22.67
C LEU A 104 -4.48 15.35 -22.75
N GLU A 105 -5.33 16.05 -23.50
CA GLU A 105 -5.35 17.51 -23.51
C GLU A 105 -5.75 18.08 -22.15
N ALA A 106 -6.81 17.55 -21.54
CA ALA A 106 -7.22 17.94 -20.19
C ALA A 106 -6.13 17.65 -19.15
N LEU A 107 -5.45 16.51 -19.26
CA LEU A 107 -4.33 16.15 -18.39
C LEU A 107 -3.11 17.05 -18.58
N ALA A 108 -2.79 17.42 -19.83
CA ALA A 108 -1.71 18.36 -20.12
C ALA A 108 -1.97 19.73 -19.49
N THR A 109 -3.20 20.23 -19.59
CA THR A 109 -3.62 21.47 -18.90
C THR A 109 -3.53 21.33 -17.39
N ARG A 110 -4.06 20.25 -16.81
CA ARG A 110 -4.01 20.04 -15.35
C ARG A 110 -2.58 19.89 -14.83
N ALA A 111 -1.69 19.27 -15.60
CA ALA A 111 -0.28 19.09 -15.23
C ALA A 111 0.46 20.42 -15.07
N GLN A 112 0.08 21.50 -15.76
CA GLN A 112 0.70 22.83 -15.62
C GLN A 112 0.62 23.39 -14.19
N GLN A 113 -0.32 22.90 -13.37
CA GLN A 113 -0.38 23.27 -11.95
C GLN A 113 0.90 22.85 -11.20
N LEU A 114 1.67 21.89 -11.71
CA LEU A 114 2.96 21.51 -11.13
C LEU A 114 4.00 22.64 -11.25
N ASP A 115 3.93 23.51 -12.27
CA ASP A 115 4.91 24.59 -12.44
C ASP A 115 4.84 25.65 -11.32
N THR A 116 3.71 25.73 -10.62
CA THR A 116 3.49 26.68 -9.51
C THR A 116 3.69 26.03 -8.13
N MET A 117 4.00 24.74 -8.05
CA MET A 117 4.24 24.04 -6.78
C MET A 117 5.63 24.34 -6.22
N SER A 118 5.73 24.43 -4.89
CA SER A 118 7.00 24.72 -4.20
C SER A 118 7.71 23.46 -3.70
N ASP A 119 9.03 23.56 -3.58
CA ASP A 119 9.87 22.60 -2.85
C ASP A 119 9.77 22.75 -1.34
N THR A 120 9.16 23.83 -0.86
CA THR A 120 8.87 24.01 0.57
C THR A 120 8.04 22.82 1.01
N PRO A 121 8.53 21.98 1.94
CA PRO A 121 7.70 20.97 2.55
C PRO A 121 6.49 21.73 3.10
N ALA A 122 5.28 21.36 2.69
CA ALA A 122 4.14 21.64 3.54
C ALA A 122 4.57 21.15 4.92
N GLN A 123 4.57 22.02 5.93
CA GLN A 123 4.72 21.56 7.29
C GLN A 123 3.63 20.51 7.45
N ALA A 124 4.02 19.24 7.42
CA ALA A 124 3.23 18.23 8.07
C ALA A 124 3.06 18.80 9.45
N ALA A 125 1.82 19.15 9.82
CA ALA A 125 1.50 19.29 11.20
C ALA A 125 2.07 18.03 11.83
N GLY A 126 3.15 18.16 12.60
CA GLY A 126 3.56 17.10 13.50
C GLY A 126 2.28 16.73 14.24
N PRO A 127 2.01 15.43 14.48
CA PRO A 127 0.81 15.04 15.20
C PRO A 127 0.69 16.00 16.39
N GLU A 128 -0.44 16.73 16.45
CA GLU A 128 -0.75 17.53 17.64
C GLU A 128 -0.44 16.65 18.84
N PRO A 129 0.16 17.17 19.93
CA PRO A 129 0.41 16.37 21.12
C PRO A 129 -0.90 15.73 21.55
N GLN A 130 -1.08 14.47 21.16
CA GLN A 130 -2.31 13.77 21.40
C GLN A 130 -2.22 13.25 22.81
N GLN A 131 -3.19 13.64 23.62
CA GLN A 131 -3.33 13.14 24.97
C GLN A 131 -3.77 11.68 24.88
N HIS A 132 -2.79 10.79 24.81
CA HIS A 132 -3.02 9.36 24.97
C HIS A 132 -3.49 9.12 26.40
N THR A 133 -4.69 8.61 26.56
CA THR A 133 -5.11 8.11 27.87
C THR A 133 -4.45 6.75 28.06
N PRO A 134 -3.68 6.52 29.14
CA PRO A 134 -3.08 5.22 29.39
C PRO A 134 -4.18 4.16 29.53
N ALA A 135 -4.20 3.19 28.62
CA ALA A 135 -5.07 2.04 28.71
C ALA A 135 -4.52 1.04 29.76
N PRO A 136 -5.38 0.35 30.53
CA PRO A 136 -4.94 -0.73 31.41
C PRO A 136 -4.19 -1.81 30.62
N ALA A 137 -2.97 -2.12 31.05
CA ALA A 137 -2.11 -3.11 30.42
C ALA A 137 -1.68 -4.18 31.43
N ALA A 138 -1.65 -5.44 30.99
CA ALA A 138 -1.21 -6.58 31.78
C ALA A 138 -0.35 -7.53 30.94
N LEU A 139 0.62 -8.18 31.56
CA LEU A 139 1.37 -9.27 30.94
C LEU A 139 0.71 -10.60 31.31
N ILE A 140 0.14 -11.29 30.33
CA ILE A 140 -0.52 -12.59 30.49
C ILE A 140 0.22 -13.60 29.60
N ASP A 141 0.81 -14.64 30.21
CA ASP A 141 1.58 -15.67 29.52
C ASP A 141 2.69 -15.13 28.57
N GLY A 142 3.27 -13.97 28.93
CA GLY A 142 4.31 -13.31 28.14
C GLY A 142 3.81 -12.53 26.92
N ALA A 143 2.50 -12.38 26.77
CA ALA A 143 1.87 -11.43 25.85
C ALA A 143 1.37 -10.20 26.63
N GLU A 144 1.58 -9.02 26.06
CA GLU A 144 1.04 -7.76 26.58
C GLU A 144 -0.42 -7.64 26.13
N VAL A 145 -1.34 -7.51 27.08
CA VAL A 145 -2.78 -7.36 26.85
C VAL A 145 -3.16 -5.96 27.28
N VAL A 146 -3.76 -5.19 26.38
CA VAL A 146 -4.15 -3.80 26.60
C VAL A 146 -5.64 -3.66 26.33
N ASP A 147 -6.37 -3.23 27.36
CA ASP A 147 -7.82 -3.08 27.32
C ASP A 147 -8.21 -1.67 26.87
N GLY A 148 -8.87 -1.58 25.72
CA GLY A 148 -9.67 -0.41 25.36
C GLY A 148 -11.13 -0.54 25.77
N GLU A 149 -11.91 0.50 25.51
CA GLU A 149 -13.35 0.53 25.73
C GLU A 149 -14.05 -0.54 24.88
N LYS A 150 -13.77 -0.56 23.57
CA LYS A 150 -14.44 -1.44 22.59
C LYS A 150 -13.61 -2.64 22.17
N VAL A 151 -12.28 -2.53 22.26
CA VAL A 151 -11.34 -3.54 21.75
C VAL A 151 -10.25 -3.80 22.78
N GLN A 152 -10.00 -5.08 23.07
CA GLN A 152 -8.79 -5.51 23.75
C GLN A 152 -7.76 -5.90 22.69
N ILE A 153 -6.53 -5.38 22.80
CA ILE A 153 -5.41 -5.73 21.93
C ILE A 153 -4.45 -6.64 22.71
N THR A 154 -3.98 -7.69 22.04
CA THR A 154 -2.91 -8.56 22.57
C THR A 154 -1.69 -8.47 21.66
N PHE A 155 -0.52 -8.24 22.25
CA PHE A 155 0.78 -8.25 21.60
C PHE A 155 1.70 -9.35 22.15
N ASN A 156 2.07 -10.30 21.29
CA ASN A 156 3.07 -11.31 21.62
C ASN A 156 4.40 -11.00 20.92
N GLY A 157 5.33 -10.41 21.66
CA GLY A 157 6.65 -10.01 21.14
C GLY A 157 7.48 -11.17 20.57
N LYS A 158 7.32 -12.40 21.08
CA LYS A 158 8.07 -13.57 20.58
C LYS A 158 7.64 -14.01 19.17
N LEU A 159 6.45 -13.60 18.73
CA LEU A 159 5.96 -13.83 17.38
C LEU A 159 6.22 -12.63 16.45
N CYS A 160 6.59 -11.47 16.98
CA CYS A 160 6.73 -10.27 16.16
C CYS A 160 7.95 -10.37 15.25
N ILE A 161 7.73 -10.32 13.93
CA ILE A 161 8.80 -10.26 12.93
C ILE A 161 9.09 -8.83 12.45
N HIS A 162 8.65 -7.82 13.20
CA HIS A 162 8.80 -6.40 12.87
C HIS A 162 8.36 -6.04 11.44
N ALA A 163 7.25 -6.62 10.96
CA ALA A 163 6.68 -6.30 9.64
C ALA A 163 6.07 -4.88 9.54
N ARG A 164 5.99 -4.16 10.67
CA ARG A 164 5.59 -2.75 10.82
C ARG A 164 4.17 -2.37 10.38
N PHE A 165 3.34 -3.31 9.89
CA PHE A 165 1.94 -3.02 9.53
C PHE A 165 1.13 -2.34 10.63
N CYS A 166 1.37 -2.67 11.91
CA CYS A 166 0.69 -2.01 13.04
C CYS A 166 1.06 -0.52 13.14
N VAL A 167 2.35 -0.21 13.33
CA VAL A 167 2.84 1.16 13.52
C VAL A 167 2.67 2.04 12.28
N THR A 168 2.63 1.47 11.07
CA THR A 168 2.36 2.24 9.84
C THR A 168 0.88 2.36 9.52
N GLY A 169 0.06 1.37 9.91
CA GLY A 169 -1.37 1.35 9.63
C GLY A 169 -2.22 2.12 10.65
N ALA A 170 -1.80 2.11 11.92
CA ALA A 170 -2.46 2.83 13.01
C ALA A 170 -1.42 3.50 13.93
N PRO A 171 -0.68 4.51 13.44
CA PRO A 171 0.41 5.17 14.18
C PRO A 171 -0.04 5.93 15.43
N ARG A 172 -1.35 6.19 15.60
CA ARG A 172 -1.90 6.76 16.84
C ARG A 172 -2.14 5.71 17.91
N VAL A 173 -2.43 4.47 17.49
CA VAL A 173 -2.70 3.34 18.38
C VAL A 173 -1.40 2.64 18.75
N PHE A 174 -0.51 2.40 17.77
CA PHE A 174 0.75 1.69 17.98
C PHE A 174 1.93 2.67 17.86
N LEU A 175 2.40 3.17 18.99
CA LEU A 175 3.50 4.13 19.05
C LEU A 175 4.84 3.42 18.92
N ALA A 176 5.62 3.78 17.90
CA ALA A 176 6.98 3.27 17.74
C ALA A 176 7.99 4.07 18.58
N ASN A 177 8.97 3.39 19.17
CA ASN A 177 10.13 4.00 19.84
C ASN A 177 9.81 4.93 21.03
N VAL A 178 8.71 4.69 21.73
CA VAL A 178 8.36 5.43 22.95
C VAL A 178 8.82 4.69 24.21
N LYS A 179 8.97 5.44 25.31
CA LYS A 179 9.13 4.87 26.65
C LYS A 179 7.77 4.88 27.35
N GLY A 180 7.34 3.75 27.87
CA GLY A 180 6.04 3.60 28.53
C GLY A 180 4.98 2.92 27.64
N PRO A 181 3.68 3.13 27.92
CA PRO A 181 2.60 2.57 27.11
C PRO A 181 2.76 2.96 25.64
N TRP A 182 2.56 1.98 24.75
CA TRP A 182 2.77 2.14 23.31
C TRP A 182 1.59 1.62 22.48
N ILE A 183 0.56 1.05 23.14
CA ILE A 183 -0.68 0.57 22.52
C ILE A 183 -1.83 1.37 23.14
N HIS A 184 -2.61 2.06 22.31
CA HIS A 184 -3.74 2.89 22.72
C HIS A 184 -4.98 2.54 21.89
N PRO A 185 -5.72 1.46 22.23
CA PRO A 185 -6.77 0.91 21.37
C PRO A 185 -7.91 1.89 21.04
N ASP A 186 -8.15 2.89 21.90
CA ASP A 186 -9.27 3.84 21.76
C ASP A 186 -8.92 5.07 20.91
N ASP A 187 -7.68 5.20 20.43
CA ASP A 187 -7.24 6.34 19.61
C ASP A 187 -7.56 6.18 18.12
N MET A 188 -8.43 5.22 17.76
CA MET A 188 -8.90 4.96 16.40
C MET A 188 -10.28 4.30 16.43
N ASP A 189 -11.03 4.40 15.35
CA ASP A 189 -12.24 3.61 15.18
C ASP A 189 -11.93 2.10 15.27
N SER A 190 -12.83 1.36 15.92
CA SER A 190 -12.62 -0.06 16.23
C SER A 190 -12.59 -0.94 14.98
N GLU A 191 -13.35 -0.62 13.93
CA GLU A 191 -13.32 -1.39 12.67
C GLU A 191 -12.01 -1.15 11.91
N GLU A 192 -11.57 0.10 11.85
CA GLU A 192 -10.28 0.48 11.24
C GLU A 192 -9.12 -0.18 11.98
N LEU A 193 -9.11 -0.15 13.32
CA LEU A 193 -8.08 -0.78 14.13
C LEU A 193 -8.00 -2.28 13.89
N MET A 194 -9.13 -2.99 13.80
CA MET A 194 -9.09 -4.42 13.50
C MET A 194 -8.60 -4.70 12.08
N ALA A 195 -8.93 -3.84 11.10
CA ALA A 195 -8.40 -3.98 9.76
C ALA A 195 -6.87 -3.93 9.77
N VAL A 196 -6.28 -2.98 10.50
CA VAL A 196 -4.83 -2.89 10.71
C VAL A 196 -4.29 -4.09 11.49
N ALA A 197 -4.95 -4.50 12.56
CA ALA A 197 -4.52 -5.62 13.40
C ALA A 197 -4.43 -6.94 12.60
N ARG A 198 -5.38 -7.19 11.68
CA ARG A 198 -5.39 -8.37 10.80
C ARG A 198 -4.23 -8.43 9.81
N GLU A 199 -3.58 -7.31 9.53
CA GLU A 199 -2.43 -7.24 8.62
C GLU A 199 -1.12 -7.68 9.27
N CYS A 200 -1.07 -7.89 10.60
CA CYS A 200 0.09 -8.51 11.24
C CYS A 200 0.31 -9.94 10.72
N PRO A 201 1.37 -10.22 9.93
CA PRO A 201 1.50 -11.51 9.26
C PRO A 201 1.80 -12.67 10.22
N SER A 202 2.43 -12.37 11.36
CA SER A 202 2.84 -13.37 12.34
C SER A 202 1.79 -13.67 13.39
N GLY A 203 0.66 -12.94 13.39
CA GLY A 203 -0.34 -13.03 14.45
C GLY A 203 0.16 -12.51 15.81
N ALA A 204 1.26 -11.74 15.83
CA ALA A 204 1.77 -11.11 17.05
C ALA A 204 0.79 -10.06 17.61
N ILE A 205 0.05 -9.38 16.75
CA ILE A 205 -1.07 -8.51 17.11
C ILE A 205 -2.37 -9.27 16.88
N GLN A 206 -3.14 -9.41 17.95
CA GLN A 206 -4.47 -10.00 17.97
C GLN A 206 -5.42 -9.05 18.68
N TYR A 207 -6.72 -9.25 18.50
CA TYR A 207 -7.73 -8.47 19.20
C TYR A 207 -8.88 -9.35 19.69
N ARG A 208 -9.63 -8.82 20.66
CA ARG A 208 -10.95 -9.30 21.06
C ARG A 208 -11.91 -8.12 21.09
N ARG A 209 -13.12 -8.30 20.56
CA ARG A 209 -14.19 -7.31 20.60
C ARG A 209 -14.91 -7.36 21.96
N ARG A 210 -15.08 -6.20 22.57
CA ARG A 210 -15.78 -6.02 23.86
C ARG A 210 -17.15 -5.38 23.68
N ASP A 211 -17.40 -4.81 22.50
CA ASP A 211 -18.65 -4.18 22.08
C ASP A 211 -19.61 -5.13 21.34
N GLY A 212 -19.31 -6.43 21.32
CA GLY A 212 -20.11 -7.44 20.60
C GLY A 212 -19.88 -7.47 19.09
N GLY A 213 -18.91 -6.72 18.57
CA GLY A 213 -18.50 -6.78 17.17
C GLY A 213 -17.94 -8.13 16.75
N ARG A 214 -17.75 -8.31 15.43
CA ARG A 214 -17.33 -9.59 14.87
C ARG A 214 -15.86 -9.90 15.15
N GLU A 215 -15.60 -11.05 15.77
CA GLU A 215 -14.22 -11.51 16.00
C GLU A 215 -13.47 -11.86 14.70
N GLU A 216 -12.13 -11.91 14.77
CA GLU A 216 -11.31 -12.44 13.68
C GLU A 216 -11.78 -13.86 13.31
N GLN A 217 -11.85 -14.16 12.01
CA GLN A 217 -12.26 -15.47 11.49
C GLN A 217 -11.15 -16.01 10.60
N PRO A 218 -11.00 -17.35 10.49
CA PRO A 218 -10.10 -17.91 9.50
C PRO A 218 -10.54 -17.51 8.09
N PRO A 219 -9.60 -17.36 7.14
CA PRO A 219 -9.94 -17.13 5.74
C PRO A 219 -10.70 -18.34 5.17
N PRO A 220 -11.56 -18.13 4.15
CA PRO A 220 -12.31 -19.23 3.52
C PRO A 220 -11.41 -20.21 2.77
N VAL A 221 -10.19 -19.77 2.40
CA VAL A 221 -9.16 -20.59 1.77
C VAL A 221 -7.86 -20.36 2.52
N ASN A 222 -7.17 -21.43 2.88
CA ASN A 222 -5.86 -21.36 3.52
C ASN A 222 -4.83 -20.77 2.56
N LEU A 223 -4.03 -19.83 3.05
CA LEU A 223 -3.01 -19.13 2.29
C LEU A 223 -1.63 -19.37 2.89
N ILE A 224 -0.65 -19.56 2.01
CA ILE A 224 0.78 -19.61 2.36
C ILE A 224 1.50 -18.67 1.41
N MET A 225 2.28 -17.74 1.97
CA MET A 225 3.09 -16.81 1.22
C MET A 225 4.55 -16.91 1.65
N VAL A 226 5.47 -16.86 0.69
CA VAL A 226 6.90 -16.72 0.98
C VAL A 226 7.19 -15.23 1.11
N ARG A 227 7.69 -14.78 2.26
CA ARG A 227 8.21 -13.41 2.38
C ARG A 227 9.60 -13.33 1.75
N GLU A 228 9.86 -12.27 1.01
CA GLU A 228 11.17 -12.01 0.41
C GLU A 228 12.27 -12.11 1.47
N SER A 229 13.28 -12.94 1.19
CA SER A 229 14.38 -13.26 2.11
C SER A 229 13.95 -13.65 3.54
N GLY A 230 12.69 -14.06 3.74
CA GLY A 230 12.09 -14.20 5.06
C GLY A 230 11.27 -15.47 5.25
N PRO A 231 10.40 -15.51 6.27
CA PRO A 231 9.66 -16.72 6.65
C PRO A 231 8.52 -17.07 5.68
N TYR A 232 7.95 -18.26 5.89
CA TYR A 232 6.63 -18.58 5.35
C TYR A 232 5.55 -17.92 6.21
N ALA A 233 4.66 -17.13 5.62
CA ALA A 233 3.50 -16.54 6.28
C ALA A 233 2.25 -17.36 5.97
N PHE A 234 1.63 -17.91 7.00
CA PHE A 234 0.43 -18.73 6.94
C PHE A 234 -0.79 -17.92 7.36
N ARG A 235 -1.92 -18.11 6.67
CA ARG A 235 -3.25 -17.61 7.02
C ARG A 235 -4.26 -18.77 6.89
N GLY A 236 -4.92 -19.16 7.97
CA GLY A 236 -5.80 -20.33 8.05
C GLY A 236 -6.14 -20.69 9.50
N ASP A 237 -7.01 -21.66 9.79
CA ASP A 237 -7.21 -22.15 11.18
C ASP A 237 -6.03 -23.05 11.60
N LEU A 238 -5.01 -22.46 12.22
CA LEU A 238 -3.72 -23.12 12.42
C LEU A 238 -3.68 -23.95 13.71
N THR A 239 -3.17 -25.17 13.59
CA THR A 239 -2.78 -26.02 14.72
C THR A 239 -1.34 -26.45 14.52
N LEU A 240 -0.46 -26.10 15.47
CA LEU A 240 0.96 -26.40 15.43
C LEU A 240 1.33 -27.25 16.65
N ASN A 241 1.95 -28.41 16.41
CA ASN A 241 2.30 -29.38 17.46
C ASN A 241 1.12 -29.73 18.39
N GLY A 242 -0.08 -29.90 17.81
CA GLY A 242 -1.30 -30.20 18.55
C GLY A 242 -1.91 -29.04 19.34
N LYS A 243 -1.34 -27.83 19.27
CA LYS A 243 -1.86 -26.62 19.93
C LYS A 243 -2.41 -25.63 18.90
N LYS A 244 -3.56 -25.01 19.22
CA LYS A 244 -4.10 -23.91 18.40
C LYS A 244 -3.10 -22.76 18.34
N ALA A 245 -2.83 -22.28 17.13
CA ALA A 245 -1.86 -21.22 16.84
C ALA A 245 -2.53 -19.96 16.26
N GLY A 246 -3.85 -19.86 16.39
CA GLY A 246 -4.64 -18.75 15.84
C GLY A 246 -4.78 -18.83 14.33
N TYR A 247 -5.04 -17.68 13.70
CA TYR A 247 -5.34 -17.63 12.27
C TYR A 247 -4.17 -17.22 11.38
N ARG A 248 -3.06 -16.81 11.99
CA ARG A 248 -1.90 -16.21 11.32
C ARG A 248 -0.63 -16.64 12.05
N ALA A 249 0.37 -17.07 11.30
CA ALA A 249 1.69 -17.38 11.86
C ALA A 249 2.79 -17.22 10.80
N THR A 250 3.98 -16.84 11.24
CA THR A 250 5.18 -16.86 10.40
C THR A 250 6.12 -17.96 10.87
N LEU A 251 6.39 -18.94 10.02
CA LEU A 251 7.24 -20.09 10.31
C LEU A 251 8.64 -19.93 9.71
N CYS A 252 9.65 -20.38 10.46
CA CYS A 252 11.04 -20.28 10.06
C CYS A 252 11.30 -21.03 8.75
N ARG A 253 11.93 -20.35 7.79
CA ARG A 253 12.39 -20.93 6.53
C ARG A 253 13.91 -21.06 6.43
N CYS A 254 14.66 -20.18 7.10
CA CYS A 254 16.12 -20.12 7.03
C CYS A 254 16.85 -21.18 7.89
N GLY A 255 16.16 -21.82 8.82
CA GLY A 255 16.75 -22.75 9.80
C GLY A 255 17.45 -22.08 10.99
N ALA A 256 17.73 -20.76 10.94
CA ALA A 256 18.49 -20.06 11.99
C ALA A 256 17.68 -19.69 13.24
N SER A 257 16.34 -19.74 13.19
CA SER A 257 15.52 -19.28 14.32
C SER A 257 15.77 -20.07 15.61
N LYS A 258 15.82 -19.37 16.74
CA LYS A 258 15.87 -19.93 18.09
C LYS A 258 14.47 -20.18 18.68
N ASN A 259 13.41 -19.69 18.03
CA ASN A 259 12.02 -19.85 18.44
C ASN A 259 11.22 -20.81 17.52
N LYS A 260 11.83 -21.93 17.09
CA LYS A 260 11.18 -22.87 16.17
C LYS A 260 9.85 -23.42 16.75
N PRO A 261 8.82 -23.61 15.92
CA PRO A 261 8.81 -23.48 14.45
C PRO A 261 8.62 -22.04 13.94
N TYR A 262 8.44 -21.06 14.82
CA TYR A 262 8.19 -19.68 14.44
C TYR A 262 9.45 -18.98 13.92
N CYS A 263 9.24 -17.90 13.18
CA CYS A 263 10.30 -16.97 12.80
C CYS A 263 10.52 -15.94 13.92
N ASP A 264 11.78 -15.65 14.24
CA ASP A 264 12.21 -14.65 15.22
C ASP A 264 13.08 -13.54 14.61
N GLY A 265 13.13 -13.46 13.27
CA GLY A 265 13.94 -12.47 12.56
C GLY A 265 15.41 -12.85 12.33
N SER A 266 15.89 -14.02 12.80
CA SER A 266 17.30 -14.46 12.65
C SER A 266 17.78 -14.70 11.20
N HIS A 267 16.97 -14.37 10.19
CA HIS A 267 17.33 -14.44 8.76
C HIS A 267 17.89 -13.13 8.20
N HIS A 268 17.87 -12.07 9.02
CA HIS A 268 18.50 -10.79 8.71
C HIS A 268 19.96 -10.76 9.14
#